data_AF-Q7V5G3-F1
#
_entry.id   AF-Q7V5G3-F1
#
_cell.length_a   1.000
_cell.length_b   1.000
_cell.length_c   1.000
_cell.angle_alpha   90.00
_cell.angle_beta   90.00
_cell.angle_gamma   90.00
#
_symmetry.space_group_name_H-M   'P 1'
#
loop_
_entity.id
_entity.type
_entity.pdbx_description
1 polymer ?
#
loop_
_entity_poly.entity_id
_entity_poly.type
_entity_poly.pdbx_seq_one_letter_code
_entity_poly.pdbx_strand_id
1 'polypeptide(L)'
;MRSALRNSGFRGPLVRVVVNLAPADLRKEGPSLDLPIALALLVASGELDGPLLANLCCAGELGLDGSLRPYRGILAIANLAAAQNVRALVVPSANAAEASLVPGLTIRAAHSLSEVVDLLH
;
A
#
# COMPACT_ATOMS: atom_id res chain seq x y z
N MET A 1 -2.35 9.06 -8.98
CA MET A 1 -2.24 7.69 -9.54
C MET A 1 -1.34 7.56 -10.78
N ARG A 2 -1.80 7.82 -12.02
CA ARG A 2 -0.98 7.58 -13.24
C ARG A 2 0.38 8.26 -13.23
N SER A 3 0.44 9.53 -12.79
CA SER A 3 1.71 10.25 -12.64
C SER A 3 2.64 9.59 -11.62
N ALA A 4 2.10 9.10 -10.50
CA ALA A 4 2.88 8.42 -9.47
C ALA A 4 3.52 7.13 -10.01
N LEU A 5 2.74 6.27 -10.68
CA LEU A 5 3.25 5.06 -11.31
C LEU A 5 4.39 5.39 -12.28
N ARG A 6 4.16 6.34 -13.19
CA ARG A 6 5.17 6.76 -14.18
C ARG A 6 6.42 7.33 -13.54
N ASN A 7 6.27 8.18 -12.54
CA ASN A 7 7.40 8.82 -11.86
C ASN A 7 8.16 7.82 -10.96
N SER A 8 7.53 6.70 -10.60
CA SER A 8 8.19 5.55 -9.96
C SER A 8 8.76 4.52 -10.95
N GLY A 9 8.76 4.81 -12.25
CA GLY A 9 9.34 3.92 -13.27
C GLY A 9 8.39 2.87 -13.84
N PHE A 10 7.12 2.87 -13.43
CA PHE A 10 6.11 1.92 -13.89
C PHE A 10 5.25 2.52 -15.00
N ARG A 11 4.86 1.70 -15.98
CA ARG A 11 3.96 2.11 -17.06
C ARG A 11 2.52 2.19 -16.56
N GLY A 12 2.12 1.25 -15.72
CA GLY A 12 0.74 1.06 -15.30
C GLY A 12 -0.19 0.73 -16.48
N PRO A 13 -1.51 0.62 -16.21
CA PRO A 13 -2.48 0.27 -17.25
C PRO A 13 -2.70 1.41 -18.24
N LEU A 14 -2.57 1.09 -19.54
CA LEU A 14 -2.85 2.00 -20.66
C LEU A 14 -4.34 2.13 -21.00
N VAL A 15 -5.18 1.33 -20.34
CA VAL A 15 -6.63 1.27 -20.54
C VAL A 15 -7.38 1.96 -19.40
N ARG A 16 -8.68 2.13 -19.57
CA ARG A 16 -9.56 2.50 -18.46
C ARG A 16 -9.65 1.32 -17.50
N VAL A 17 -9.38 1.57 -16.22
CA VAL A 17 -9.50 0.58 -15.16
C VAL A 17 -10.60 0.98 -14.20
N VAL A 18 -11.38 -0.01 -13.75
CA VAL A 18 -12.37 0.14 -12.69
C VAL A 18 -11.81 -0.57 -11.46
N VAL A 19 -11.69 0.16 -10.36
CA VAL A 19 -11.27 -0.39 -9.06
C VAL A 19 -12.51 -0.48 -8.18
N ASN A 20 -12.85 -1.68 -7.75
CA ASN A 20 -13.97 -1.90 -6.84
C ASN A 20 -13.46 -1.94 -5.39
N LEU A 21 -14.04 -1.11 -4.52
CA LEU A 21 -13.72 -1.08 -3.08
C LEU A 21 -14.90 -1.62 -2.29
N ALA A 22 -14.83 -2.91 -1.95
CA ALA A 22 -15.87 -3.61 -1.18
C ALA A 22 -15.63 -3.54 0.33
N PRO A 23 -16.69 -3.68 1.17
CA PRO A 23 -18.11 -3.77 0.80
C PRO A 23 -18.73 -2.37 0.68
N ALA A 24 -19.54 -2.11 -0.34
CA ALA A 24 -19.91 -0.75 -0.78
C ALA A 24 -20.67 0.11 0.26
N ASP A 25 -21.26 -0.51 1.27
CA ASP A 25 -21.99 0.10 2.39
C ASP A 25 -21.07 0.78 3.41
N LEU A 26 -19.81 0.34 3.52
CA LEU A 26 -18.82 1.02 4.35
C LEU A 26 -18.21 2.20 3.60
N ARG A 27 -18.18 3.37 4.25
CA ARG A 27 -17.53 4.57 3.72
C ARG A 27 -16.02 4.35 3.72
N LYS A 28 -15.40 4.41 2.53
CA LYS A 28 -13.94 4.41 2.39
C LYS A 28 -13.51 5.86 2.38
N GLU A 29 -12.79 6.27 3.41
CA GLU A 29 -12.29 7.63 3.53
C GLU A 29 -10.78 7.64 3.68
N GLY A 30 -10.17 8.71 3.18
CA GLY A 30 -8.76 8.99 3.38
C GLY A 30 -7.86 8.46 2.25
N PRO A 31 -6.63 8.99 2.18
CA PRO A 31 -5.67 8.70 1.12
C PRO A 31 -4.90 7.39 1.34
N SER A 32 -5.16 6.66 2.44
CA SER A 32 -4.48 5.42 2.80
C SER A 32 -4.64 4.28 1.77
N LEU A 33 -5.62 4.41 0.87
CA LEU A 33 -5.92 3.45 -0.17
C LEU A 33 -5.09 3.65 -1.46
N ASP A 34 -4.34 4.74 -1.58
CA ASP A 34 -3.58 5.00 -2.80
C ASP A 34 -2.50 3.94 -3.03
N LEU A 35 -1.72 3.59 -2.00
CA LEU A 35 -0.71 2.53 -2.10
C LEU A 35 -1.32 1.15 -2.47
N PRO A 36 -2.31 0.59 -1.74
CA PRO A 36 -2.86 -0.71 -2.10
C PRO A 36 -3.50 -0.71 -3.49
N ILE A 37 -4.14 0.39 -3.92
CA ILE A 37 -4.65 0.49 -5.29
C ILE A 37 -3.47 0.50 -6.29
N ALA A 38 -2.36 1.17 -6.00
CA ALA A 38 -1.21 1.21 -6.91
C ALA A 38 -0.60 -0.16 -7.12
N LEU A 39 -0.40 -0.91 -6.03
CA LEU A 39 0.08 -2.28 -6.09
C LEU A 39 -0.88 -3.19 -6.87
N ALA A 40 -2.20 -3.04 -6.66
CA ALA A 40 -3.19 -3.80 -7.43
C ALA A 40 -3.14 -3.47 -8.93
N LEU A 41 -2.89 -2.21 -9.31
CA LEU A 41 -2.72 -1.82 -10.70
C LEU A 41 -1.44 -2.41 -11.32
N LEU A 42 -0.34 -2.46 -10.56
CA LEU A 42 0.91 -3.08 -11.03
C LEU A 42 0.75 -4.59 -11.23
N VAL A 43 0.02 -5.26 -10.35
CA VAL A 43 -0.33 -6.68 -10.54
C VAL A 43 -1.20 -6.85 -11.78
N ALA A 44 -2.22 -6.01 -11.94
CA ALA A 44 -3.11 -6.07 -13.11
C ALA A 44 -2.40 -5.75 -14.44
N SER A 45 -1.33 -4.94 -14.43
CA SER A 45 -0.50 -4.64 -15.60
C SER A 45 0.64 -5.64 -15.84
N GLY A 46 0.83 -6.61 -14.94
CA GLY A 46 1.92 -7.59 -15.02
C GLY A 46 3.30 -7.03 -14.66
N GLU A 47 3.36 -5.87 -14.00
CA GLU A 47 4.59 -5.24 -13.53
C GLU A 47 4.98 -5.64 -12.10
N LEU A 48 4.08 -6.36 -11.40
CA LEU A 48 4.31 -6.93 -10.07
C LEU A 48 3.66 -8.31 -9.98
N ASP A 49 4.39 -9.29 -9.44
CA ASP A 49 3.84 -10.63 -9.21
C ASP A 49 2.87 -10.63 -8.03
N GLY A 50 1.59 -10.91 -8.31
CA GLY A 50 0.52 -10.98 -7.30
C GLY A 50 0.85 -11.84 -6.07
N PRO A 51 1.50 -13.02 -6.20
CA PRO A 51 1.92 -13.83 -5.06
C PRO A 51 2.82 -13.10 -4.04
N LEU A 52 3.56 -12.07 -4.44
CA LEU A 52 4.40 -11.30 -3.52
C LEU A 52 3.58 -10.51 -2.48
N LEU A 53 2.34 -10.17 -2.85
CA LEU A 53 1.36 -9.49 -1.98
C LEU A 53 0.59 -10.45 -1.09
N ALA A 54 0.81 -11.77 -1.22
CA ALA A 54 0.10 -12.75 -0.41
C ALA A 54 0.36 -12.52 1.09
N ASN A 55 -0.73 -12.50 1.84
CA ASN A 55 -0.74 -12.29 3.28
C ASN A 55 -0.04 -10.99 3.75
N LEU A 56 -0.09 -9.93 2.93
CA LEU A 56 0.38 -8.60 3.29
C LEU A 56 -0.78 -7.62 3.45
N CYS A 57 -0.66 -6.73 4.43
CA CYS A 57 -1.45 -5.52 4.49
C CYS A 57 -0.58 -4.34 4.00
N CYS A 58 -1.15 -3.44 3.21
CA CYS A 58 -0.45 -2.25 2.72
C CYS A 58 -1.32 -1.03 2.97
N ALA A 59 -0.74 0.02 3.55
CA ALA A 59 -1.48 1.25 3.78
C ALA A 59 -0.57 2.46 3.66
N GLY A 60 -0.98 3.46 2.89
CA GLY A 60 -0.18 4.65 2.65
C GLY A 60 -0.77 5.55 1.56
N GLU A 61 -0.49 6.84 1.67
CA GLU A 61 -0.80 7.81 0.63
C GLU A 61 0.33 7.84 -0.40
N LEU A 62 -0.01 7.97 -1.68
CA LEU A 62 0.94 8.03 -2.78
C LEU A 62 0.96 9.42 -3.42
N GLY A 63 2.07 10.13 -3.26
CA GLY A 63 2.34 11.39 -3.94
C GLY A 63 2.43 11.21 -5.46
N LEU A 64 2.16 12.29 -6.22
CA LEU A 64 2.25 12.27 -7.68
C LEU A 64 3.66 11.98 -8.22
N ASP A 65 4.69 12.18 -7.40
CA ASP A 65 6.09 11.86 -7.63
C ASP A 65 6.47 10.42 -7.26
N GLY A 66 5.53 9.65 -6.72
CA GLY A 66 5.79 8.30 -6.23
C GLY A 66 6.21 8.23 -4.75
N SER A 67 6.28 9.36 -4.05
CA SER A 67 6.59 9.38 -2.62
C SER A 67 5.48 8.75 -1.79
N LEU A 68 5.85 8.01 -0.75
CA LEU A 68 4.90 7.57 0.28
C LEU A 68 4.77 8.62 1.36
N ARG A 69 3.53 9.07 1.57
CA ARG A 69 3.21 10.13 2.52
C ARG A 69 2.55 9.54 3.77
N PRO A 70 2.93 10.01 4.96
CA PRO A 70 2.31 9.54 6.18
C PRO A 70 0.87 10.02 6.26
N TYR A 71 0.04 9.23 6.94
CA TYR A 71 -1.34 9.61 7.22
C TYR A 71 -1.71 9.21 8.66
N ARG A 72 -2.83 9.76 9.15
CA ARG A 72 -3.33 9.48 10.51
C ARG A 72 -4.11 8.17 10.56
N GLY A 73 -3.91 7.41 11.63
CA GLY A 73 -4.65 6.16 11.87
C GLY A 73 -3.90 4.88 11.50
N ILE A 74 -2.58 4.95 11.30
CA ILE A 74 -1.77 3.76 11.04
C ILE A 74 -1.82 2.77 12.21
N LEU A 75 -1.91 3.25 13.46
CA LEU A 75 -2.00 2.37 14.63
C LEU A 75 -3.26 1.48 14.59
N ALA A 76 -4.39 2.03 14.14
CA ALA A 76 -5.63 1.26 13.99
C ALA A 76 -5.49 0.18 12.90
N ILE A 77 -4.83 0.50 11.80
CA ILE A 77 -4.53 -0.47 10.73
C ILE A 77 -3.57 -1.55 11.22
N ALA A 78 -2.54 -1.19 11.98
CA ALA A 78 -1.61 -2.15 12.58
C ALA A 78 -2.32 -3.10 13.54
N ASN A 79 -3.21 -2.61 14.40
CA ASN A 79 -4.00 -3.46 15.28
C ASN A 79 -4.89 -4.44 14.50
N LEU A 80 -5.55 -3.98 13.44
CA LEU A 80 -6.37 -4.84 12.58
C LEU A 80 -5.53 -5.90 11.86
N ALA A 81 -4.40 -5.50 11.30
CA ALA A 81 -3.45 -6.37 10.62
C ALA A 81 -2.96 -7.49 11.56
N ALA A 82 -2.57 -7.14 12.79
CA ALA A 82 -2.18 -8.10 13.81
C ALA A 82 -3.33 -9.06 14.16
N ALA A 83 -4.54 -8.54 14.39
CA ALA A 83 -5.71 -9.35 14.71
C ALA A 83 -6.10 -10.33 13.58
N GLN A 84 -5.80 -9.99 12.33
CA GLN A 84 -6.00 -10.85 11.16
C GLN A 84 -4.83 -11.80 10.87
N ASN A 85 -3.79 -11.80 11.71
CA ASN A 85 -2.57 -12.61 11.53
C ASN A 85 -1.89 -12.39 10.17
N VAL A 86 -1.91 -11.15 9.67
CA VAL A 86 -1.18 -10.86 8.43
C VAL A 86 0.32 -10.99 8.66
N ARG A 87 1.05 -11.46 7.65
CA ARG A 87 2.50 -11.69 7.75
C ARG A 87 3.25 -10.39 8.04
N ALA A 88 2.89 -9.33 7.33
CA ALA A 88 3.50 -8.01 7.52
C ALA A 88 2.56 -6.88 7.07
N LEU A 89 2.80 -5.69 7.62
CA LEU A 89 2.17 -4.44 7.24
C LEU A 89 3.21 -3.52 6.58
N VAL A 90 2.94 -3.10 5.34
CA VAL A 90 3.74 -2.11 4.60
C VAL A 90 3.18 -0.71 4.85
N VAL A 91 4.04 0.23 5.27
CA VAL A 91 3.67 1.61 5.64
C VAL A 91 4.68 2.65 5.12
N PRO A 92 4.30 3.93 5.00
CA PRO A 92 5.26 5.02 4.86
C PRO A 92 6.28 5.00 6.00
N SER A 93 7.56 5.24 5.71
CA SER A 93 8.61 5.23 6.74
C SER A 93 8.34 6.16 7.91
N ALA A 94 7.71 7.31 7.67
CA ALA A 94 7.31 8.26 8.72
C ALA A 94 6.22 7.72 9.67
N ASN A 95 5.46 6.69 9.28
CA ASN A 95 4.48 6.01 10.13
C ASN A 95 5.05 4.76 10.84
N ALA A 96 6.27 4.32 10.50
CA ALA A 96 6.82 3.05 10.97
C ALA A 96 6.92 2.96 12.50
N ALA A 97 7.36 4.03 13.15
CA ALA A 97 7.48 4.08 14.61
C ALA A 97 6.12 3.86 15.31
N GLU A 98 5.06 4.49 14.81
CA GLU A 98 3.70 4.34 15.35
C GLU A 98 3.13 2.94 15.09
N ALA A 99 3.31 2.42 13.87
CA ALA A 99 2.86 1.07 13.53
C ALA A 99 3.58 -0.02 14.36
N SER A 100 4.84 0.21 14.73
CA SER A 100 5.66 -0.72 15.51
C SER A 100 5.26 -0.79 16.99
N LEU A 101 4.31 0.05 17.44
CA LEU A 101 3.74 -0.06 18.79
C LEU A 101 2.86 -1.31 18.95
N VAL A 102 2.43 -1.93 17.85
CA VAL A 102 1.62 -3.16 17.87
C VAL A 102 2.55 -4.38 17.89
N PRO A 103 2.58 -5.16 18.98
CA PRO A 103 3.46 -6.32 19.09
C PRO A 103 3.01 -7.46 18.17
N GLY A 104 3.96 -8.28 17.72
CA GLY A 104 3.67 -9.48 16.92
C GLY A 104 3.36 -9.23 15.45
N LEU A 105 3.39 -7.98 14.98
CA LEU A 105 3.22 -7.62 13.58
C LEU A 105 4.55 -7.18 12.97
N THR A 106 4.94 -7.81 11.85
CA THR A 106 6.12 -7.35 11.10
C THR A 106 5.79 -6.06 10.36
N ILE A 107 6.52 -4.99 10.63
CA ILE A 107 6.38 -3.72 9.91
C ILE A 107 7.45 -3.62 8.82
N ARG A 108 7.02 -3.31 7.60
CA ARG A 108 7.90 -2.96 6.48
C ARG A 108 7.66 -1.49 6.12
N ALA A 109 8.73 -0.72 6.07
CA ALA A 109 8.68 0.72 5.89
C ALA A 109 9.32 1.11 4.55
N ALA A 110 8.73 2.04 3.82
CA ALA A 110 9.27 2.57 2.58
C ALA A 110 8.98 4.07 2.42
N HIS A 111 9.84 4.76 1.67
CA HIS A 111 9.71 6.17 1.31
C HIS A 111 9.03 6.38 -0.05
N SER A 112 8.94 5.35 -0.89
CA SER A 112 8.42 5.47 -2.25
C SER A 112 7.77 4.17 -2.74
N LEU A 113 6.97 4.25 -3.81
CA LEU A 113 6.38 3.07 -4.44
C LEU A 113 7.43 2.11 -5.01
N SER A 114 8.51 2.63 -5.60
CA SER A 114 9.60 1.79 -6.13
C SER A 114 10.26 0.99 -5.00
N GLU A 115 10.53 1.63 -3.86
CA GLU A 115 11.08 0.94 -2.69
C GLU A 115 10.12 -0.11 -2.12
N VAL A 116 8.80 0.14 -2.15
CA VAL A 116 7.82 -0.91 -1.79
C VAL A 116 7.96 -2.11 -2.71
N VAL A 117 8.03 -1.91 -4.02
CA VAL A 117 8.18 -3.02 -4.98
C VAL A 117 9.50 -3.76 -4.76
N ASP A 118 10.59 -3.05 -4.50
CA ASP A 118 11.90 -3.65 -4.20
C ASP A 118 11.87 -4.48 -2.90
N LEU A 119 11.13 -4.05 -1.87
CA LEU A 119 10.96 -4.78 -0.61
C LEU A 119 10.12 -6.07 -0.74
N LEU A 120 9.40 -6.24 -1.85
CA LEU A 120 8.54 -7.39 -2.10
C LEU A 120 9.24 -8.52 -2.84
N HIS A 121 10.32 -8.22 -3.57
CA HIS A 121 11.21 -9.20 -4.21
C HIS A 121 12.17 -9.85 -3.18
#